data_AF-A0A063BNK8-F1
#
_entry.id   AF-A0A063BNK8-F1
#
_cell.length_a   1.000
_cell.length_b   1.000
_cell.length_c   1.000
_cell.angle_alpha   90.00
_cell.angle_beta   90.00
_cell.angle_gamma   90.00
#
_symmetry.space_group_name_H-M   'P 1'
#
loop_
_entity.id
_entity.type
_entity.pdbx_description
1 polymer ?
#
loop_
_entity_poly.entity_id
_entity_poly.type
_entity_poly.pdbx_seq_one_letter_code
_entity_poly.pdbx_strand_id
1 'polypeptide(L)'
;MKTTTHLYILIFPEKNAIKIGKANDIQNRIDSLKRWWGAVDHPSSYYLKIDEKLVYKLEKTIHFMLSHYSIEFDDGDGKSEMFSFEALEHAIGIINLYTSMSRLNESLKKGIKQPLQATPAKTKAKIEKYKQIKKKSDRFFNSLSKSLAIHKKIHRLIIFLIRHQARIQFQYDIVDDYVFFRVRNTRKTDRSKSLSPTSLFSFDIDDFDMRAGINLCSAVGSGNIVQYKIQLIHKSNRDRDSAIPHLSYMSSQVERLLDNLPKKSESALEDIPILDERKIINEIINKIDEA
;
A
#
# COMPACT_ATOMS: atom_id res chain seq x y z
N MET A 1 -26.58 -16.26 14.25
CA MET A 1 -27.46 -15.33 13.51
C MET A 1 -27.59 -15.84 12.08
N LYS A 2 -28.80 -15.86 11.50
CA LYS A 2 -28.98 -16.19 10.08
C LYS A 2 -28.50 -15.01 9.24
N THR A 3 -27.36 -15.16 8.57
CA THR A 3 -26.86 -14.16 7.62
C THR A 3 -27.64 -14.31 6.32
N THR A 4 -28.41 -13.28 5.94
CA THR A 4 -29.20 -13.25 4.72
C THR A 4 -28.51 -12.43 3.65
N THR A 5 -28.64 -12.86 2.40
CA THR A 5 -28.14 -12.18 1.21
C THR A 5 -29.21 -12.22 0.12
N HIS A 6 -28.93 -11.64 -1.05
CA HIS A 6 -29.87 -11.65 -2.17
C HIS A 6 -29.29 -12.40 -3.35
N LEU A 7 -30.09 -13.28 -3.96
CA LEU A 7 -29.94 -13.68 -5.35
C LEU A 7 -30.64 -12.63 -6.22
N TYR A 8 -30.06 -12.26 -7.35
CA TYR A 8 -30.66 -11.32 -8.29
C TYR A 8 -30.61 -11.85 -9.72
N ILE A 9 -31.55 -11.38 -10.54
CA ILE A 9 -31.49 -11.44 -12.00
C ILE A 9 -31.55 -9.99 -12.48
N LEU A 10 -30.45 -9.47 -13.02
CA LEU A 10 -30.39 -8.12 -13.61
C LEU A 10 -30.59 -8.22 -15.11
N ILE A 11 -31.45 -7.39 -15.66
CA ILE A 11 -31.71 -7.30 -17.10
C ILE A 11 -30.93 -6.11 -17.66
N PHE A 12 -30.15 -6.36 -18.71
CA PHE A 12 -29.39 -5.36 -19.45
C PHE A 12 -29.96 -5.24 -20.88
N PRO A 13 -30.91 -4.32 -21.12
CA PRO A 13 -31.60 -4.23 -22.41
C PRO A 13 -30.65 -3.97 -23.58
N GLU A 14 -29.66 -3.10 -23.39
CA GLU A 14 -28.66 -2.74 -24.42
C GLU A 14 -27.80 -3.92 -24.87
N LYS A 15 -27.69 -4.96 -24.03
CA LYS A 15 -26.89 -6.17 -24.32
C LYS A 15 -27.77 -7.37 -24.66
N ASN A 16 -29.09 -7.22 -24.65
CA ASN A 16 -30.04 -8.31 -24.76
C ASN A 16 -29.66 -9.52 -23.87
N ALA A 17 -29.26 -9.23 -22.64
CA ALA A 17 -28.65 -10.20 -21.74
C ALA A 17 -29.17 -10.05 -20.31
N ILE A 18 -29.04 -11.13 -19.55
CA ILE A 18 -29.30 -11.16 -18.12
C ILE A 18 -28.04 -11.54 -17.35
N LYS A 19 -27.94 -11.03 -16.12
CA LYS A 19 -26.91 -11.42 -15.16
C LYS A 19 -27.55 -12.05 -13.94
N ILE A 20 -27.11 -13.24 -13.58
CA ILE A 20 -27.61 -13.94 -12.40
C ILE A 20 -26.47 -14.01 -11.38
N GLY A 21 -26.65 -13.42 -10.20
CA GLY A 21 -25.61 -13.46 -9.18
C GLY A 21 -26.14 -13.16 -7.79
N LYS A 22 -25.23 -13.14 -6.82
CA LYS A 22 -25.56 -12.80 -5.43
C LYS A 22 -24.93 -11.48 -4.97
N ALA A 23 -25.64 -10.78 -4.08
CA ALA A 23 -25.11 -9.60 -3.39
C ALA A 23 -25.84 -9.31 -2.08
N ASN A 24 -25.10 -8.84 -1.08
CA ASN A 24 -25.70 -8.28 0.14
C ASN A 24 -26.40 -6.94 -0.16
N ASP A 25 -25.81 -6.14 -1.06
CA ASP A 25 -26.35 -4.88 -1.55
C ASP A 25 -26.42 -4.92 -3.09
N ILE A 26 -27.61 -5.21 -3.61
CA ILE A 26 -27.86 -5.31 -5.06
C ILE A 26 -27.56 -3.99 -5.76
N GLN A 27 -27.81 -2.84 -5.12
CA GLN A 27 -27.61 -1.54 -5.76
C GLN A 27 -26.13 -1.24 -5.95
N ASN A 28 -25.31 -1.46 -4.92
CA ASN A 28 -23.86 -1.29 -5.07
C ASN A 28 -23.31 -2.21 -6.18
N ARG A 29 -23.90 -3.41 -6.34
CA ARG A 29 -23.54 -4.33 -7.42
C ARG A 29 -23.95 -3.77 -8.78
N ILE A 30 -25.18 -3.28 -8.95
CA ILE A 30 -25.64 -2.60 -10.17
C ILE A 30 -24.72 -1.43 -10.55
N ASP A 31 -24.35 -0.57 -9.60
CA ASP A 31 -23.46 0.58 -9.85
C ASP A 31 -22.08 0.13 -10.37
N SER A 32 -21.53 -0.96 -9.82
CA SER A 32 -20.25 -1.51 -10.28
C SER A 32 -20.32 -2.11 -11.69
N LEU A 33 -21.46 -2.71 -12.02
CA LEU A 33 -21.70 -3.40 -13.29
C LEU A 33 -22.03 -2.42 -14.42
N LYS A 34 -22.63 -1.27 -14.11
CA LYS A 34 -23.06 -0.26 -15.08
C LYS A 34 -21.94 0.20 -16.02
N ARG A 35 -20.69 0.25 -15.53
CA ARG A 35 -19.51 0.63 -16.32
C ARG A 35 -19.24 -0.34 -17.47
N TRP A 36 -19.56 -1.61 -17.29
CA TRP A 36 -19.21 -2.69 -18.22
C TRP A 36 -20.40 -3.09 -19.10
N TRP A 37 -21.58 -3.17 -18.50
CA TRP A 37 -22.73 -3.84 -19.11
C TRP A 37 -23.87 -2.88 -19.49
N GLY A 38 -23.75 -1.59 -19.16
CA GLY A 38 -24.78 -0.59 -19.46
C GLY A 38 -25.83 -0.47 -18.35
N ALA A 39 -26.92 0.25 -18.63
CA ALA A 39 -27.98 0.47 -17.66
C ALA A 39 -28.82 -0.80 -17.41
N VAL A 40 -29.17 -1.03 -16.14
CA VAL A 40 -30.08 -2.12 -15.74
C VAL A 40 -31.53 -1.65 -15.83
N ASP A 41 -32.40 -2.49 -16.38
CA ASP A 41 -33.85 -2.33 -16.28
C ASP A 41 -34.33 -2.78 -14.88
N HIS A 42 -34.41 -1.84 -13.95
CA HIS A 42 -34.81 -2.08 -12.57
C HIS A 42 -36.23 -2.67 -12.43
N PRO A 43 -37.28 -2.12 -13.08
CA PRO A 43 -38.63 -2.69 -13.06
C PRO A 43 -38.70 -4.13 -13.58
N SER A 44 -37.93 -4.46 -14.62
CA SER A 44 -38.00 -5.79 -15.21
C SER A 44 -37.11 -6.82 -14.51
N SER A 45 -36.14 -6.38 -13.70
CA SER A 45 -35.20 -7.24 -12.95
C SER A 45 -35.83 -7.90 -11.71
N TYR A 46 -35.19 -8.94 -11.18
CA TYR A 46 -35.72 -9.77 -10.09
C TYR A 46 -34.73 -9.92 -8.93
N TYR A 47 -35.26 -10.18 -7.73
CA TYR A 47 -34.45 -10.52 -6.57
C TYR A 47 -35.15 -11.48 -5.59
N LEU A 48 -34.37 -12.28 -4.87
CA LEU A 48 -34.82 -13.19 -3.83
C LEU A 48 -33.91 -13.04 -2.60
N LYS A 49 -34.51 -12.78 -1.44
CA LYS A 49 -33.79 -12.77 -0.16
C LYS A 49 -33.68 -14.19 0.38
N ILE A 50 -32.47 -14.65 0.69
CA ILE A 50 -32.19 -16.04 1.05
C ILE A 50 -31.02 -16.14 2.04
N ASP A 51 -30.98 -17.22 2.83
CA ASP A 51 -29.86 -17.53 3.71
C ASP A 51 -28.57 -17.72 2.90
N GLU A 52 -27.46 -17.14 3.37
CA GLU A 52 -26.18 -17.09 2.64
C GLU A 52 -25.61 -18.48 2.30
N LYS A 53 -25.83 -19.48 3.16
CA LYS A 53 -25.42 -20.86 2.89
C LYS A 53 -26.19 -21.48 1.72
N LEU A 54 -27.44 -21.08 1.51
CA LEU A 54 -28.31 -21.62 0.46
C LEU A 54 -28.13 -20.88 -0.86
N VAL A 55 -27.86 -19.57 -0.83
CA VAL A 55 -27.69 -18.78 -2.07
C VAL A 55 -26.60 -19.34 -2.95
N TYR A 56 -25.49 -19.79 -2.35
CA TYR A 56 -24.32 -20.23 -3.11
C TYR A 56 -24.61 -21.52 -3.90
N LYS A 57 -25.32 -22.46 -3.26
CA LYS A 57 -25.73 -23.71 -3.91
C LYS A 57 -26.75 -23.44 -5.02
N LEU A 58 -27.72 -22.56 -4.76
CA LEU A 58 -28.74 -22.18 -5.73
C LEU A 58 -28.14 -21.47 -6.95
N GLU A 59 -27.30 -20.45 -6.74
CA GLU A 59 -26.59 -19.71 -7.78
C GLU A 59 -25.81 -20.65 -8.71
N LYS A 60 -24.97 -21.51 -8.14
CA LYS A 60 -24.20 -22.50 -8.92
C LYS A 60 -25.09 -23.46 -9.71
N THR A 61 -26.19 -23.89 -9.12
CA THR A 61 -27.14 -24.80 -9.80
C THR A 61 -27.77 -24.09 -11.00
N ILE A 62 -28.17 -22.83 -10.84
CA ILE A 62 -28.74 -22.03 -11.93
C ILE A 62 -27.70 -21.82 -13.03
N HIS A 63 -26.46 -21.44 -12.70
CA HIS A 63 -25.40 -21.26 -13.69
C HIS A 63 -25.11 -22.54 -14.47
N PHE A 64 -25.08 -23.69 -13.79
CA PHE A 64 -24.89 -24.98 -14.46
C PHE A 64 -26.04 -25.30 -15.43
N MET A 65 -27.28 -25.17 -14.97
CA MET A 65 -28.48 -25.46 -15.77
C MET A 65 -28.63 -24.51 -16.97
N LEU A 66 -28.12 -23.28 -16.87
CA LEU A 66 -28.19 -22.27 -17.93
C LEU A 66 -26.91 -22.14 -18.74
N SER A 67 -25.93 -23.05 -18.57
CA SER A 67 -24.63 -22.97 -19.23
C SER A 67 -24.71 -22.85 -20.76
N HIS A 68 -25.70 -23.50 -21.40
CA HIS A 68 -25.95 -23.38 -22.84
C HIS A 68 -26.44 -22.00 -23.31
N TYR A 69 -26.92 -21.17 -22.38
CA TYR A 69 -27.31 -19.78 -22.65
C TYR A 69 -26.21 -18.77 -22.30
N SER A 70 -25.02 -19.24 -21.89
CA SER A 70 -23.92 -18.35 -21.52
C SER A 70 -23.48 -17.52 -22.73
N ILE A 71 -23.28 -16.21 -22.52
CA ILE A 71 -22.73 -15.32 -23.55
C ILE A 71 -21.25 -15.10 -23.26
N GLU A 72 -20.41 -15.33 -24.26
CA GLU A 72 -19.00 -14.95 -24.21
C GLU A 72 -18.83 -13.45 -24.49
N PHE A 73 -18.14 -12.77 -23.57
CA PHE A 73 -17.69 -11.40 -23.74
C PHE A 73 -16.17 -11.34 -23.55
N ASP A 74 -15.50 -10.51 -24.36
CA ASP A 74 -14.04 -10.37 -24.34
C ASP A 74 -13.54 -9.94 -22.95
N ASP A 75 -14.17 -8.92 -22.35
CA ASP A 75 -13.82 -8.39 -21.02
C ASP A 75 -15.03 -7.90 -20.22
N GLY A 76 -14.93 -7.99 -18.88
CA GLY A 76 -15.91 -7.41 -17.94
C GLY A 76 -16.10 -8.19 -16.64
N ASP A 77 -16.49 -7.49 -15.58
CA ASP A 77 -16.73 -8.06 -14.24
C ASP A 77 -17.93 -9.03 -14.24
N GLY A 78 -17.65 -10.28 -13.83
CA GLY A 78 -18.64 -11.33 -13.71
C GLY A 78 -19.19 -11.82 -15.05
N LYS A 79 -18.35 -11.85 -16.09
CA LYS A 79 -18.72 -12.34 -17.42
C LYS A 79 -19.21 -13.80 -17.44
N SER A 80 -18.70 -14.64 -16.55
CA SER A 80 -19.16 -16.04 -16.37
C SER A 80 -20.57 -16.16 -15.79
N GLU A 81 -21.19 -15.05 -15.41
CA GLU A 81 -22.52 -14.98 -14.82
C GLU A 81 -23.53 -14.30 -15.77
N MET A 82 -23.15 -14.12 -17.05
CA MET A 82 -23.95 -13.49 -18.09
C MET A 82 -24.58 -14.56 -19.01
N PHE A 83 -25.86 -14.38 -19.29
CA PHE A 83 -26.66 -15.29 -20.12
C PHE A 83 -27.50 -14.49 -21.11
N SER A 84 -27.90 -15.12 -22.21
CA SER A 84 -28.83 -14.52 -23.16
C SER A 84 -30.19 -14.24 -22.51
N PHE A 85 -30.90 -13.25 -23.03
CA PHE A 85 -32.24 -12.91 -22.52
C PHE A 85 -33.22 -14.08 -22.60
N GLU A 86 -33.03 -15.02 -23.53
CA GLU A 86 -33.81 -16.27 -23.66
C GLU A 86 -33.77 -17.15 -22.39
N ALA A 87 -32.70 -17.02 -21.59
CA ALA A 87 -32.56 -17.73 -20.33
C ALA A 87 -33.47 -17.20 -19.21
N LEU A 88 -34.13 -16.05 -19.39
CA LEU A 88 -34.86 -15.36 -18.32
C LEU A 88 -35.98 -16.21 -17.73
N GLU A 89 -36.88 -16.73 -18.58
CA GLU A 89 -38.01 -17.55 -18.13
C GLU A 89 -37.53 -18.86 -17.49
N HIS A 90 -36.46 -19.45 -18.02
CA HIS A 90 -35.83 -20.65 -17.46
C HIS A 90 -35.25 -20.38 -16.07
N ALA A 91 -34.54 -19.25 -15.89
CA ALA A 91 -33.99 -18.84 -14.61
C ALA A 91 -35.09 -18.62 -13.55
N ILE A 92 -36.17 -17.93 -13.92
CA ILE A 92 -37.33 -17.70 -13.05
C ILE A 92 -37.98 -19.04 -12.67
N GLY A 93 -38.16 -19.94 -13.63
CA GLY A 93 -38.72 -21.28 -13.41
C GLY A 93 -37.91 -22.10 -12.40
N ILE A 94 -36.58 -22.14 -12.56
CA ILE A 94 -35.67 -22.87 -11.66
C ILE A 94 -35.74 -22.28 -10.23
N ILE A 95 -35.71 -20.95 -10.10
CA ILE A 95 -35.78 -20.30 -8.78
C ILE A 95 -37.12 -20.58 -8.11
N ASN A 96 -38.24 -20.45 -8.84
CA ASN A 96 -39.57 -20.70 -8.31
C ASN A 96 -39.71 -22.15 -7.84
N LEU A 97 -39.26 -23.12 -8.65
CA LEU A 97 -39.22 -24.53 -8.27
C LEU A 97 -38.41 -24.73 -6.99
N TYR A 98 -37.20 -24.18 -6.91
CA TYR A 98 -36.36 -24.28 -5.72
C TYR A 98 -37.02 -23.67 -4.48
N THR A 99 -37.64 -22.50 -4.60
CA THR A 99 -38.35 -21.85 -3.48
C THR A 99 -39.54 -22.67 -2.99
N SER A 100 -40.28 -23.32 -3.89
CA SER A 100 -41.43 -24.17 -3.56
C SER A 100 -41.01 -25.45 -2.82
N MET A 101 -39.92 -26.10 -3.26
CA MET A 101 -39.41 -27.33 -2.65
C MET A 101 -38.70 -27.08 -1.31
N SER A 102 -38.03 -25.94 -1.17
CA SER A 102 -37.19 -25.62 -0.01
C SER A 102 -37.98 -24.97 1.14
N ARG A 103 -39.31 -24.82 1.02
CA ARG A 103 -40.18 -24.12 1.99
C ARG A 103 -39.61 -22.76 2.42
N LEU A 104 -39.06 -22.00 1.47
CA LEU A 104 -38.55 -20.66 1.76
C LEU A 104 -39.73 -19.71 1.98
N ASN A 105 -39.64 -18.88 3.02
CA ASN A 105 -40.68 -17.91 3.35
C ASN A 105 -40.71 -16.70 2.39
N GLU A 106 -39.70 -16.57 1.54
CA GLU A 106 -39.56 -15.46 0.59
C GLU A 106 -39.63 -16.01 -0.84
N SER A 107 -40.43 -15.36 -1.69
CA SER A 107 -40.54 -15.64 -3.11
C SER A 107 -39.66 -14.73 -3.94
N LEU A 108 -39.40 -15.11 -5.19
CA LEU A 108 -38.77 -14.22 -6.17
C LEU A 108 -39.67 -12.99 -6.39
N LYS A 109 -39.11 -11.80 -6.26
CA LYS A 109 -39.81 -10.52 -6.41
C LYS A 109 -39.31 -9.82 -7.67
N LYS A 110 -40.25 -9.40 -8.52
CA LYS A 110 -40.00 -8.55 -9.69
C LYS A 110 -39.93 -7.08 -9.27
N GLY A 111 -39.06 -6.33 -9.91
CA GLY A 111 -38.85 -4.91 -9.62
C GLY A 111 -37.86 -4.71 -8.50
N ILE A 112 -36.60 -4.43 -8.86
CA ILE A 112 -35.61 -3.98 -7.90
C ILE A 112 -35.91 -2.52 -7.60
N LYS A 113 -36.27 -2.20 -6.35
CA LYS A 113 -36.54 -0.82 -5.93
C LYS A 113 -35.31 0.04 -6.25
N GLN A 114 -35.44 0.90 -7.25
CA GLN A 114 -34.46 1.95 -7.47
C GLN A 114 -34.49 2.82 -6.22
N PRO A 115 -33.36 3.02 -5.51
CA PRO A 115 -33.37 3.99 -4.44
C PRO A 115 -33.78 5.34 -5.03
N LEU A 116 -34.70 6.03 -4.36
CA LEU A 116 -34.85 7.48 -4.53
C LEU A 116 -33.43 8.03 -4.52
N GLN A 117 -33.06 8.73 -5.61
CA GLN A 117 -31.69 9.19 -5.87
C GLN A 117 -31.04 9.56 -4.54
N ALA A 118 -29.91 8.90 -4.23
CA ALA A 118 -29.20 9.15 -2.99
C ALA A 118 -29.08 10.66 -2.84
N THR A 119 -29.66 11.21 -1.76
CA THR A 119 -29.61 12.64 -1.49
C THR A 119 -28.17 13.11 -1.71
N PRO A 120 -27.94 14.31 -2.30
CA PRO A 120 -26.60 14.78 -2.64
C PRO A 120 -25.60 14.59 -1.50
N ALA A 121 -26.05 14.65 -0.25
CA ALA A 121 -25.29 14.38 0.97
C ALA A 121 -24.69 12.97 1.07
N LYS A 122 -25.45 11.89 0.79
CA LYS A 122 -24.94 10.50 0.90
C LYS A 122 -23.95 10.16 -0.20
N THR A 123 -24.20 10.64 -1.42
CA THR A 123 -23.29 10.50 -2.56
C THR A 123 -22.02 11.33 -2.35
N LYS A 124 -22.14 12.57 -1.86
CA LYS A 124 -20.98 13.40 -1.48
C LYS A 124 -20.17 12.77 -0.36
N ALA A 125 -20.78 12.22 0.68
CA ALA A 125 -20.06 11.55 1.76
C ALA A 125 -19.30 10.30 1.28
N LYS A 126 -19.90 9.50 0.39
CA LYS A 126 -19.24 8.33 -0.23
C LYS A 126 -18.08 8.75 -1.14
N ILE A 127 -18.28 9.78 -1.97
CA ILE A 127 -17.24 10.37 -2.83
C ILE A 127 -16.11 10.95 -1.96
N GLU A 128 -16.43 11.63 -0.87
CA GLU A 128 -15.43 12.22 0.02
C GLU A 128 -14.63 11.15 0.76
N LYS A 129 -15.28 10.08 1.23
CA LYS A 129 -14.59 8.91 1.80
C LYS A 129 -13.65 8.27 0.78
N TYR A 130 -14.09 8.07 -0.46
CA TYR A 130 -13.23 7.56 -1.52
C TYR A 130 -12.06 8.51 -1.84
N LYS A 131 -12.31 9.82 -1.91
CA LYS A 131 -11.25 10.83 -2.07
C LYS A 131 -10.24 10.80 -0.92
N GLN A 132 -10.69 10.61 0.32
CA GLN A 132 -9.79 10.49 1.47
C GLN A 132 -8.93 9.23 1.40
N ILE A 133 -9.52 8.09 1.05
CA ILE A 133 -8.78 6.83 0.86
C ILE A 133 -7.77 6.97 -0.28
N LYS A 134 -8.18 7.54 -1.42
CA LYS A 134 -7.28 7.81 -2.55
C LYS A 134 -6.13 8.75 -2.15
N LYS A 135 -6.41 9.85 -1.43
CA LYS A 135 -5.38 10.75 -0.91
C LYS A 135 -4.41 10.03 0.05
N LYS A 136 -4.90 9.14 0.92
CA LYS A 136 -4.04 8.32 1.80
C LYS A 136 -3.15 7.39 0.96
N SER A 137 -3.72 6.70 -0.02
CA SER A 137 -2.99 5.83 -0.96
C SER A 137 -1.91 6.60 -1.74
N ASP A 138 -2.27 7.74 -2.34
CA ASP A 138 -1.34 8.56 -3.12
C ASP A 138 -0.17 9.05 -2.24
N ARG A 139 -0.44 9.42 -0.98
CA ARG A 139 0.62 9.79 -0.03
C ARG A 139 1.54 8.64 0.31
N PHE A 140 0.99 7.45 0.63
CA PHE A 140 1.77 6.24 0.87
C PHE A 140 2.70 5.92 -0.30
N PHE A 141 2.17 5.88 -1.53
CA PHE A 141 2.98 5.58 -2.72
C PHE A 141 4.05 6.66 -3.00
N ASN A 142 3.74 7.92 -2.73
CA ASN A 142 4.72 9.01 -2.84
C ASN A 142 5.83 8.90 -1.79
N SER A 143 5.49 8.60 -0.53
CA SER A 143 6.46 8.36 0.55
C SER A 143 7.36 7.17 0.20
N LEU A 144 6.78 6.03 -0.23
CA LEU A 144 7.52 4.85 -0.66
C LEU A 144 8.48 5.17 -1.82
N SER A 145 8.01 5.91 -2.82
CA SER A 145 8.83 6.32 -3.98
C SER A 145 10.01 7.21 -3.57
N LYS A 146 9.81 8.13 -2.62
CA LYS A 146 10.89 8.95 -2.05
C LYS A 146 11.91 8.10 -1.29
N SER A 147 11.44 7.18 -0.44
CA SER A 147 12.30 6.26 0.31
C SER A 147 13.15 5.38 -0.62
N LEU A 148 12.56 4.87 -1.71
CA LEU A 148 13.29 4.14 -2.75
C LEU A 148 14.34 5.00 -3.45
N ALA A 149 14.04 6.27 -3.73
CA ALA A 149 14.99 7.19 -4.35
C ALA A 149 16.17 7.51 -3.41
N ILE A 150 15.91 7.69 -2.11
CA ILE A 150 16.94 7.86 -1.09
C ILE A 150 17.83 6.63 -1.03
N HIS A 151 17.24 5.43 -0.99
CA HIS A 151 18.01 4.20 -0.95
C HIS A 151 18.89 4.00 -2.20
N LYS A 152 18.41 4.36 -3.39
CA LYS A 152 19.25 4.40 -4.60
C LYS A 152 20.44 5.34 -4.45
N LYS A 153 20.28 6.48 -3.76
CA LYS A 153 21.40 7.40 -3.47
C LYS A 153 22.39 6.79 -2.48
N ILE A 154 21.92 6.14 -1.41
CA ILE A 154 22.78 5.41 -0.46
C ILE A 154 23.59 4.33 -1.19
N HIS A 155 22.93 3.51 -2.02
CA HIS A 155 23.59 2.48 -2.81
C HIS A 155 24.69 3.05 -3.73
N ARG A 156 24.40 4.15 -4.42
CA ARG A 156 25.39 4.86 -5.25
C ARG A 156 26.55 5.40 -4.41
N LEU A 157 26.28 5.93 -3.22
CA LEU A 157 27.31 6.40 -2.30
C LEU A 157 28.23 5.27 -1.86
N ILE A 158 27.68 4.12 -1.47
CA ILE A 158 28.49 2.95 -1.07
C ILE A 158 29.37 2.48 -2.23
N ILE A 159 28.81 2.33 -3.44
CA ILE A 159 29.60 1.97 -4.62
C ILE A 159 30.69 3.00 -4.91
N PHE A 160 30.36 4.29 -4.77
CA PHE A 160 31.32 5.38 -4.95
C PHE A 160 32.47 5.27 -3.95
N LEU A 161 32.18 4.99 -2.68
CA LEU A 161 33.19 4.79 -1.64
C LEU A 161 34.09 3.58 -1.94
N ILE A 162 33.51 2.44 -2.37
CA ILE A 162 34.27 1.25 -2.79
C ILE A 162 35.23 1.60 -3.93
N ARG A 163 34.73 2.29 -4.97
CA ARG A 163 35.53 2.64 -6.16
C ARG A 163 36.62 3.68 -5.90
N HIS A 164 36.46 4.51 -4.87
CA HIS A 164 37.35 5.64 -4.59
C HIS A 164 38.08 5.53 -3.24
N GLN A 165 38.16 4.32 -2.66
CA GLN A 165 38.82 4.08 -1.37
C GLN A 165 40.30 4.48 -1.32
N ALA A 166 40.99 4.44 -2.47
CA ALA A 166 42.37 4.91 -2.60
C ALA A 166 42.53 6.44 -2.51
N ARG A 167 41.43 7.21 -2.57
CA ARG A 167 41.44 8.68 -2.52
C ARG A 167 40.69 9.28 -1.34
N ILE A 168 39.70 8.55 -0.82
CA ILE A 168 38.82 9.01 0.25
C ILE A 168 39.21 8.27 1.52
N GLN A 169 39.69 9.04 2.51
CA GLN A 169 40.06 8.51 3.82
C GLN A 169 38.81 8.37 4.68
N PHE A 170 38.29 7.15 4.77
CA PHE A 170 37.15 6.83 5.62
C PHE A 170 37.40 5.59 6.49
N GLN A 171 36.74 5.57 7.64
CA GLN A 171 36.69 4.41 8.52
C GLN A 171 35.34 4.35 9.22
N TYR A 172 34.76 3.17 9.32
CA TYR A 172 33.53 2.98 10.08
C TYR A 172 33.64 1.84 11.08
N ASP A 173 33.01 2.05 12.23
CA ASP A 173 32.83 1.03 13.26
C ASP A 173 31.33 0.82 13.47
N ILE A 174 30.96 -0.42 13.78
CA ILE A 174 29.61 -0.77 14.21
C ILE A 174 29.71 -1.02 15.71
N VAL A 175 29.06 -0.16 16.50
CA VAL A 175 29.01 -0.26 17.96
C VAL A 175 27.55 -0.26 18.34
N ASP A 176 27.12 -1.32 19.03
CA ASP A 176 25.72 -1.61 19.32
C ASP A 176 24.87 -1.58 18.03
N ASP A 177 23.91 -0.66 17.97
CA ASP A 177 22.97 -0.46 16.86
C ASP A 177 23.30 0.78 16.02
N TYR A 178 24.55 1.25 16.10
CA TYR A 178 24.99 2.44 15.38
C TYR A 178 26.21 2.16 14.52
N VAL A 179 26.18 2.73 13.32
CA VAL A 179 27.36 2.85 12.45
C VAL A 179 27.98 4.22 12.68
N PHE A 180 29.23 4.23 13.13
CA PHE A 180 30.04 5.43 13.28
C PHE A 180 30.93 5.58 12.06
N PHE A 181 30.41 6.23 11.01
CA PHE A 181 31.12 6.44 9.75
C PHE A 181 31.90 7.75 9.81
N ARG A 182 33.24 7.69 9.74
CA ARG A 182 34.11 8.85 9.82
C ARG A 182 34.84 9.07 8.51
N VAL A 183 34.97 10.33 8.11
CA VAL A 183 35.72 10.75 6.93
C VAL A 183 36.72 11.83 7.34
N ARG A 184 37.97 11.69 6.92
CA ARG A 184 38.98 12.75 7.06
C ARG A 184 38.85 13.70 5.85
N ASN A 185 38.40 14.92 6.09
CA ASN A 185 38.30 15.94 5.07
C ASN A 185 39.65 16.64 4.91
N THR A 186 40.37 16.33 3.84
CA THR A 186 41.68 16.91 3.54
C THR A 186 41.60 18.30 2.90
N ARG A 187 40.41 18.75 2.49
CA ARG A 187 40.19 20.07 1.90
C ARG A 187 39.35 20.93 2.85
N LYS A 188 39.84 22.13 3.18
CA LYS A 188 39.01 23.21 3.74
C LYS A 188 37.98 23.62 2.69
N THR A 189 36.90 22.88 2.55
CA THR A 189 35.79 23.27 1.68
C THR A 189 34.95 24.29 2.45
N ASP A 190 34.89 25.51 1.91
CA ASP A 190 33.89 26.49 2.30
C ASP A 190 32.51 25.84 2.40
N ARG A 191 31.76 26.17 3.44
CA ARG A 191 30.44 25.62 3.80
C ARG A 191 29.33 26.00 2.80
N SER A 192 29.59 26.02 1.50
CA SER A 192 28.60 26.35 0.49
C SER A 192 27.77 25.12 0.13
N LYS A 193 26.51 25.11 0.62
CA LYS A 193 25.32 24.40 0.10
C LYS A 193 25.48 22.96 -0.43
N SER A 194 26.42 22.14 0.05
CA SER A 194 26.40 20.70 -0.25
C SER A 194 25.24 20.06 0.52
N LEU A 195 24.40 19.27 -0.14
CA LEU A 195 23.40 18.44 0.54
C LEU A 195 24.09 17.68 1.68
N SER A 196 23.63 17.92 2.92
CA SER A 196 24.16 17.21 4.08
C SER A 196 23.90 15.71 3.88
N PRO A 197 24.93 14.83 3.98
CA PRO A 197 24.74 13.38 3.94
C PRO A 197 23.72 12.87 4.97
N THR A 198 23.45 13.64 6.03
CA THR A 198 22.38 13.34 6.99
C THR A 198 20.99 13.24 6.34
N SER A 199 20.73 14.04 5.30
CA SER A 199 19.46 13.99 4.55
C SER A 199 19.25 12.69 3.77
N LEU A 200 20.32 11.91 3.54
CA LEU A 200 20.22 10.58 2.92
C LEU A 200 19.66 9.54 3.89
N PHE A 201 19.53 9.85 5.17
CA PHE A 201 19.01 8.96 6.20
C PHE A 201 17.78 9.56 6.90
N SER A 202 17.16 10.56 6.28
CA SER A 202 15.88 11.14 6.69
C SER A 202 14.75 10.60 5.82
N PHE A 203 13.75 9.99 6.43
CA PHE A 203 12.62 9.36 5.76
C PHE A 203 11.30 9.94 6.25
N ASP A 204 10.46 10.34 5.30
CA ASP A 204 9.05 10.62 5.56
C ASP A 204 8.26 9.33 5.33
N ILE A 205 7.57 8.84 6.35
CA ILE A 205 6.67 7.70 6.25
C ILE A 205 5.23 8.17 6.35
N ASP A 206 4.46 7.86 5.33
CA ASP A 206 3.01 7.90 5.37
C ASP A 206 2.49 6.46 5.25
N ASP A 207 1.78 5.97 6.26
CA ASP A 207 0.95 4.77 6.22
C ASP A 207 -0.54 5.16 6.20
N PHE A 208 -1.45 4.21 6.04
CA PHE A 208 -2.90 4.45 6.06
C PHE A 208 -3.38 5.09 7.37
N ASP A 209 -2.66 4.84 8.48
CA ASP A 209 -3.04 5.27 9.83
C ASP A 209 -2.08 6.27 10.49
N MET A 210 -0.83 6.37 10.01
CA MET A 210 0.20 7.18 10.66
C MET A 210 1.02 7.99 9.65
N ARG A 211 1.41 9.20 10.04
CA ARG A 211 2.46 9.98 9.39
C ARG A 211 3.59 10.21 10.37
N ALA A 212 4.80 9.85 10.00
CA ALA A 212 5.99 10.00 10.83
C ALA A 212 7.19 10.43 9.99
N GLY A 213 8.02 11.31 10.53
CA GLY A 213 9.35 11.61 9.99
C GLY A 213 10.38 10.95 10.89
N ILE A 214 11.34 10.23 10.31
CA ILE A 214 12.45 9.64 11.04
C ILE A 214 13.76 10.08 10.41
N ASN A 215 14.69 10.60 11.22
CA ASN A 215 16.06 10.83 10.80
C ASN A 215 16.96 9.87 11.57
N LEU A 216 17.65 9.00 10.85
CA LEU A 216 18.51 7.98 11.40
C LEU A 216 19.97 8.42 11.42
N CYS A 217 20.31 9.64 11.01
CA CYS A 217 21.68 10.11 10.96
C CYS A 217 21.88 11.47 11.65
N SER A 218 22.82 11.50 12.56
CA SER A 218 23.44 12.72 13.08
C SER A 218 24.87 12.87 12.55
N ALA A 219 25.39 14.09 12.57
CA ALA A 219 26.77 14.38 12.19
C ALA A 219 27.44 15.28 13.24
N VAL A 220 28.69 14.99 13.54
CA VAL A 220 29.57 15.80 14.39
C VAL A 220 30.91 15.97 13.69
N GLY A 221 31.58 17.10 13.92
CA GLY A 221 32.90 17.37 13.35
C GLY A 221 33.87 17.85 14.41
N SER A 222 35.13 17.44 14.28
CA SER A 222 36.24 17.95 15.08
C SER A 222 37.53 17.95 14.25
N GLY A 223 38.20 19.09 14.19
CA GLY A 223 39.38 19.29 13.34
C GLY A 223 39.08 19.02 11.86
N ASN A 224 39.77 18.04 11.28
CA ASN A 224 39.59 17.60 9.90
C ASN A 224 38.73 16.33 9.77
N ILE A 225 38.07 15.88 10.85
CA ILE A 225 37.24 14.67 10.84
C ILE A 225 35.78 15.07 10.91
N VAL A 226 34.97 14.44 10.06
CA VAL A 226 33.50 14.45 10.16
C VAL A 226 33.05 13.03 10.46
N GLN A 227 32.27 12.87 11.52
CA GLN A 227 31.64 11.62 11.92
C GLN A 227 30.14 11.69 11.68
N TYR A 228 29.62 10.70 10.98
CA TYR A 228 28.20 10.43 10.82
C TYR A 228 27.83 9.24 11.69
N LYS A 229 26.90 9.43 12.62
CA LYS A 229 26.34 8.37 13.45
C LYS A 229 25.01 7.97 12.85
N ILE A 230 24.90 6.72 12.38
CA ILE A 230 23.73 6.20 11.66
C ILE A 230 23.11 5.08 12.49
N GLN A 231 21.83 5.21 12.85
CA GLN A 231 21.08 4.19 13.57
C GLN A 231 20.65 3.05 12.63
N LEU A 232 20.97 1.82 13.00
CA LEU A 232 20.52 0.60 12.33
C LEU A 232 19.12 0.22 12.84
N ILE A 233 18.16 0.09 11.91
CA ILE A 233 16.76 -0.19 12.24
C ILE A 233 16.56 -1.64 12.70
N HIS A 234 17.42 -2.57 12.28
CA HIS A 234 17.20 -4.01 12.49
C HIS A 234 17.42 -4.49 13.94
N LYS A 235 18.19 -3.77 14.76
CA LYS A 235 18.62 -4.29 16.08
C LYS A 235 18.08 -3.53 17.30
N SER A 236 17.60 -2.29 17.13
CA SER A 236 17.22 -1.42 18.26
C SER A 236 15.75 -1.47 18.71
N ASN A 237 14.89 -2.35 18.17
CA ASN A 237 13.51 -2.47 18.67
C ASN A 237 12.90 -3.85 18.40
N ARG A 238 13.11 -4.80 19.32
CA ARG A 238 12.19 -5.95 19.45
C ARG A 238 10.87 -5.58 20.13
N ASP A 239 10.79 -4.41 20.78
CA ASP A 239 9.63 -3.97 21.58
C ASP A 239 8.79 -2.87 20.93
N ARG A 240 8.98 -2.59 19.64
CA ARG A 240 8.02 -1.78 18.88
C ARG A 240 7.47 -2.57 17.70
N ASP A 241 6.24 -3.05 17.87
CA ASP A 241 5.27 -3.35 16.80
C ASP A 241 5.03 -2.18 15.80
N SER A 242 5.84 -1.11 15.85
CA SER A 242 5.74 0.11 15.05
C SER A 242 6.85 0.25 13.99
N ALA A 243 7.73 -0.74 13.82
CA ALA A 243 8.74 -0.69 12.76
C ALA A 243 8.06 -0.90 11.40
N ILE A 244 7.96 0.18 10.62
CA ILE A 244 7.35 0.17 9.29
C ILE A 244 8.08 -0.88 8.41
N PRO A 245 7.40 -1.95 7.96
CA PRO A 245 8.05 -3.13 7.38
C PRO A 245 8.98 -2.83 6.20
N HIS A 246 8.61 -1.86 5.36
CA HIS A 246 9.42 -1.49 4.21
C HIS A 246 10.74 -0.80 4.60
N LEU A 247 10.78 0.00 5.68
CA LEU A 247 12.03 0.60 6.14
C LEU A 247 12.96 -0.42 6.76
N SER A 248 12.42 -1.39 7.49
CA SER A 248 13.19 -2.52 8.02
C SER A 248 13.83 -3.33 6.88
N TYR A 249 13.03 -3.69 5.87
CA TYR A 249 13.53 -4.35 4.66
C TYR A 249 14.64 -3.54 3.98
N MET A 250 14.42 -2.25 3.72
CA MET A 250 15.40 -1.41 3.04
C MET A 250 16.68 -1.22 3.87
N SER A 251 16.57 -1.14 5.20
CA SER A 251 17.73 -1.08 6.08
C SER A 251 18.56 -2.36 6.02
N SER A 252 17.92 -3.54 6.02
CA SER A 252 18.62 -4.82 5.83
C SER A 252 19.40 -4.88 4.51
N GLN A 253 18.90 -4.21 3.44
CA GLN A 253 19.63 -4.14 2.17
C GLN A 253 20.84 -3.19 2.25
N VAL A 254 20.73 -2.07 2.97
CA VAL A 254 21.88 -1.19 3.22
C VAL A 254 22.95 -1.90 4.05
N GLU A 255 22.55 -2.63 5.08
CA GLU A 255 23.46 -3.42 5.94
C GLU A 255 24.29 -4.42 5.11
N ARG A 256 23.63 -5.20 4.25
CA ARG A 256 24.31 -6.13 3.33
C ARG A 256 25.31 -5.44 2.39
N LEU A 257 25.05 -4.19 2.01
CA LEU A 257 25.98 -3.43 1.18
C LEU A 257 27.13 -2.85 1.99
N LEU A 258 26.87 -2.45 3.23
CA LEU A 258 27.92 -2.06 4.17
C LEU A 258 28.86 -3.23 4.48
N ASP A 259 28.36 -4.47 4.53
CA ASP A 259 29.21 -5.66 4.70
C ASP A 259 30.22 -5.83 3.55
N ASN A 260 29.92 -5.29 2.37
CA ASN A 260 30.84 -5.31 1.21
C ASN A 260 31.79 -4.10 1.17
N LEU A 261 31.56 -3.08 2.00
CA LEU A 261 32.45 -1.93 2.11
C LEU A 261 33.57 -2.25 3.09
N PRO A 262 34.86 -2.07 2.75
CA PRO A 262 35.93 -2.26 3.72
C PRO A 262 35.77 -1.31 4.91
N LYS A 263 35.92 -1.83 6.15
CA LYS A 263 35.79 -1.03 7.38
C LYS A 263 36.70 0.19 7.42
N LYS A 264 37.86 0.09 6.77
CA LYS A 264 38.84 1.16 6.61
C LYS A 264 39.24 1.26 5.14
N SER A 265 39.22 2.48 4.60
CA SER A 265 39.68 2.75 3.24
C SER A 265 41.18 2.52 3.09
N GLU A 266 41.63 2.10 1.91
CA GLU A 266 43.07 1.92 1.60
C GLU A 266 43.92 3.18 1.87
N SER A 267 43.35 4.38 1.67
CA SER A 267 44.06 5.64 1.88
C SER A 267 44.18 6.08 3.34
N ALA A 268 43.50 5.40 4.28
CA ALA A 268 43.55 5.69 5.71
C ALA A 268 44.66 4.87 6.37
N LEU A 269 45.90 5.39 6.28
CA LEU A 269 47.10 4.76 6.82
C LEU A 269 47.07 4.62 8.36
N GLU A 270 46.46 5.60 9.03
CA GLU A 270 46.24 5.63 10.47
C GLU A 270 44.75 5.49 10.77
N ASP A 271 44.43 4.97 11.95
CA ASP A 271 43.05 4.86 12.39
C ASP A 271 42.42 6.24 12.61
N ILE A 272 41.16 6.38 12.19
CA ILE A 272 40.38 7.61 12.37
C ILE A 272 39.58 7.47 13.68
N PRO A 273 39.86 8.26 14.73
CA PRO A 273 39.25 8.08 16.03
C PRO A 273 37.73 8.32 16.02
N ILE A 274 37.00 7.57 16.84
CA ILE A 274 35.59 7.88 17.13
C ILE A 274 35.54 9.18 17.91
N LEU A 275 34.70 10.10 17.45
CA LEU A 275 34.46 11.39 18.10
C LEU A 275 33.42 11.23 19.21
N ASP A 276 33.74 11.74 20.40
CA ASP A 276 32.81 11.85 21.52
C ASP A 276 31.92 13.09 21.34
N GLU A 277 30.65 12.86 21.00
CA GLU A 277 29.65 13.91 20.79
C GLU A 277 29.50 14.81 22.03
N ARG A 278 29.52 14.26 23.25
CA ARG A 278 29.31 15.04 24.49
C ARG A 278 30.49 15.97 24.74
N LYS A 279 31.70 15.46 24.57
CA LYS A 279 32.92 16.25 24.74
C LYS A 279 32.97 17.42 23.75
N ILE A 280 32.65 17.15 22.47
CA ILE A 280 32.64 18.19 21.43
C ILE A 280 31.55 19.24 21.68
N ILE A 281 30.35 18.82 22.07
CA ILE A 281 29.27 19.77 22.41
C ILE A 281 29.68 20.65 23.60
N ASN A 282 30.27 20.07 24.64
CA ASN A 282 30.75 20.82 25.79
C ASN A 282 31.88 21.80 25.42
N GLU A 283 32.82 21.39 24.55
CA GLU A 283 33.87 22.29 24.03
C GLU A 283 33.31 23.45 23.20
N ILE A 284 32.21 23.23 22.46
CA ILE A 284 31.52 24.29 21.71
C ILE A 284 30.79 25.23 22.67
N ILE A 285 30.06 24.71 23.65
CA ILE A 285 29.32 25.51 24.65
C ILE A 285 30.29 26.38 25.44
N ASN A 286 31.38 25.81 25.97
CA ASN A 286 32.37 26.57 26.73
C ASN A 286 33.02 27.68 25.90
N LYS A 287 33.26 27.46 24.59
CA LYS A 287 33.78 28.50 23.69
C LYS A 287 32.77 29.60 23.36
N ILE A 288 31.48 29.34 23.48
CA ILE A 288 30.42 30.35 23.32
C ILE A 288 30.31 31.18 24.60
N ASP A 289 30.46 30.57 25.77
CA ASP A 289 30.40 31.26 27.06
C ASP A 289 31.66 32.13 27.32
N GLU A 290 32.78 31.84 26.65
CA GLU A 290 34.03 32.62 26.71
C GLU A 290 34.14 33.75 25.65
N ALA A 291 33.13 33.92 24.78
CA ALA A 291 33.12 34.89 23.67
C ALA A 291 32.12 36.03 23.87
#